data_AF-A0A1G1JS77-F1
#
_entry.id   AF-A0A1G1JS77-F1
#
_cell.length_a   1.000
_cell.length_b   1.000
_cell.length_c   1.000
_cell.angle_alpha   90.00
_cell.angle_beta   90.00
_cell.angle_gamma   90.00
#
_symmetry.space_group_name_H-M   'P 1'
#
loop_
_entity.id
_entity.type
_entity.pdbx_description
1 polymer ?
#
loop_
_entity_poly.entity_id
_entity_poly.type
_entity_poly.pdbx_seq_one_letter_code
_entity_poly.pdbx_strand_id
1 'polypeptide(L)'
;MKREEANNLTKNLYLSLLNSGIAIYINASGTSMYPFIKNGDRIKIERINDDGAIKIGDIIAINIGEKDGPWFFVHRVVKIVENIKGRVYFTKGDARREGIDNGVAIDSIAGRVTEIRRKNLYINLESRRWEGINRVIAKISLRYSKILCFLSGYISLAIEWRLIFSKVKNRLKDGNPVLNNTEELLLICARQHLDETLKKKAVSLIKVGIDWERFCEITMRNGVTISVYSALNEIAPLTHLPQVVFERLKSAYLYIASKTALRHKELLAILNSFASNKIPVIPLKGTILSERIYGDIGMRGLSADIDLLIKEYDKENARTLFEEAGYSLDPIHEMKSLQWQYHFSKPEAMTVELHWDITMMLRSRERIEGLWNGARLREEDGISYYDFEKEELLLYLSAHFTNSSCLAQLRYVCDINELLRKYENSLDWNSIINKAKRFRLSNSLYSALKMSKEFFNPHISPAALREIKPNFVKRIWIERFMDKKIMFRSGIRRRLIGNFLSYVFFELLEAKGLSEYIAIIKRVLFPPKEVVLNFKKEDSKPVYIYLRYLVRLFKGPYKVLKACLYSP
;
A
#
# COMPACT_ATOMS: atom_id res chain seq x y z
N MET A 1 20.78 -14.84 51.75
CA MET A 1 20.22 -15.96 50.97
C MET A 1 21.02 -16.05 49.68
N LYS A 2 21.81 -17.11 49.49
CA LYS A 2 22.62 -17.29 48.27
C LYS A 2 21.65 -17.45 47.09
N ARG A 3 22.00 -16.89 45.92
CA ARG A 3 21.17 -16.93 44.70
C ARG A 3 20.68 -18.34 44.33
N GLU A 4 21.45 -19.34 44.71
CA GLU A 4 21.19 -20.77 44.54
C GLU A 4 20.04 -21.29 45.43
N GLU A 5 20.00 -20.89 46.71
CA GLU A 5 18.91 -21.25 47.65
C GLU A 5 17.57 -20.69 47.18
N ALA A 6 17.57 -19.45 46.67
CA ALA A 6 16.37 -18.80 46.14
C ALA A 6 15.84 -19.53 44.88
N ASN A 7 16.74 -19.97 44.00
CA ASN A 7 16.38 -20.71 42.79
C ASN A 7 15.83 -22.10 43.12
N ASN A 8 16.43 -22.80 44.08
CA ASN A 8 15.97 -24.13 44.52
C ASN A 8 14.60 -24.07 45.22
N LEU A 9 14.37 -23.07 46.06
CA LEU A 9 13.06 -22.84 46.67
C LEU A 9 11.98 -22.57 45.62
N THR A 10 12.30 -21.72 44.63
CA THR A 10 11.42 -21.37 43.53
C THR A 10 11.11 -22.58 42.64
N LYS A 11 12.12 -23.40 42.32
CA LYS A 11 11.98 -24.67 41.58
C LYS A 11 11.02 -25.62 42.28
N ASN A 12 11.25 -25.87 43.57
CA ASN A 12 10.45 -26.81 44.35
C ASN A 12 8.99 -26.35 44.48
N LEU A 13 8.76 -25.05 44.65
CA LEU A 13 7.42 -24.47 44.65
C LEU A 13 6.69 -24.72 43.32
N TYR A 14 7.31 -24.41 42.18
CA TYR A 14 6.66 -24.59 40.87
C TYR A 14 6.38 -26.06 40.54
N LEU A 15 7.31 -26.97 40.87
CA LEU A 15 7.09 -28.40 40.69
C LEU A 15 5.97 -28.93 41.60
N SER A 16 5.92 -28.48 42.86
CA SER A 16 4.84 -28.84 43.79
C SER A 16 3.47 -28.37 43.30
N LEU A 17 3.39 -27.14 42.77
CA LEU A 17 2.14 -26.61 42.18
C LEU A 17 1.70 -27.44 40.98
N LEU A 18 2.60 -27.75 40.05
CA LEU A 18 2.30 -28.60 38.90
C LEU A 18 1.84 -30.01 39.32
N ASN A 19 2.53 -30.61 40.29
CA ASN A 19 2.15 -31.93 40.82
C ASN A 19 0.79 -31.92 41.52
N SER A 20 0.39 -30.78 42.08
CA SER A 20 -0.95 -30.57 42.66
C SER A 20 -2.02 -30.24 41.60
N GLY A 21 -1.70 -30.33 40.31
CA GLY A 21 -2.60 -30.01 39.21
C GLY A 21 -2.80 -28.51 38.94
N ILE A 22 -2.05 -27.64 39.62
CA ILE A 22 -2.15 -26.19 39.47
C ILE A 22 -1.24 -25.74 38.31
N ALA A 23 -1.84 -25.09 37.32
CA ALA A 23 -1.09 -24.51 36.20
C ALA A 23 -0.22 -23.33 36.66
N ILE A 24 0.98 -23.22 36.11
CA ILE A 24 1.93 -22.17 36.47
C ILE A 24 2.15 -21.20 35.30
N TYR A 25 2.47 -19.95 35.62
CA TYR A 25 2.82 -18.93 34.63
C TYR A 25 4.26 -18.47 34.83
N ILE A 26 5.08 -18.57 33.78
CA ILE A 26 6.51 -18.21 33.85
C ILE A 26 6.86 -17.27 32.70
N ASN A 27 7.80 -16.36 32.93
CA ASN A 27 8.36 -15.53 31.86
C ASN A 27 9.51 -16.27 31.18
N ALA A 28 9.37 -16.50 29.88
CA ALA A 28 10.39 -17.13 29.06
C ALA A 28 11.64 -16.24 28.97
N SER A 29 12.80 -16.85 29.17
CA SER A 29 14.12 -16.23 28.98
C SER A 29 14.95 -17.09 28.03
N GLY A 30 15.87 -16.46 27.29
CA GLY A 30 16.68 -17.14 26.27
C GLY A 30 16.11 -17.07 24.85
N THR A 31 16.79 -17.74 23.92
CA THR A 31 16.53 -17.64 22.47
C THR A 31 16.32 -18.98 21.78
N SER A 32 16.40 -20.11 22.49
CA SER A 32 16.35 -21.46 21.90
C SER A 32 15.03 -21.75 21.16
N MET A 33 13.94 -21.10 21.56
CA MET A 33 12.61 -21.21 20.96
C MET A 33 12.23 -20.04 20.04
N TYR A 34 13.18 -19.19 19.68
CA TYR A 34 12.96 -18.11 18.71
C TYR A 34 12.66 -18.71 17.32
N PRO A 35 11.64 -18.22 16.58
CA PRO A 35 10.86 -16.99 16.78
C PRO A 35 9.55 -17.19 17.58
N PHE A 36 9.24 -18.42 17.97
CA PHE A 36 7.92 -18.83 18.42
C PHE A 36 7.66 -18.36 19.85
N ILE A 37 8.58 -18.66 20.77
CA ILE A 37 8.66 -18.07 22.11
C ILE A 37 9.80 -17.06 22.10
N LYS A 38 9.51 -15.83 22.54
CA LYS A 38 10.49 -14.74 22.65
C LYS A 38 10.81 -14.47 24.11
N ASN A 39 11.99 -13.90 24.33
CA ASN A 39 12.38 -13.40 25.64
C ASN A 39 11.33 -12.40 26.16
N GLY A 40 10.85 -12.61 27.38
CA GLY A 40 9.78 -11.84 28.02
C GLY A 40 8.34 -12.31 27.73
N ASP A 41 8.13 -13.37 26.95
CA ASP A 41 6.80 -13.98 26.81
C ASP A 41 6.38 -14.66 28.12
N ARG A 42 5.12 -14.50 28.52
CA ARG A 42 4.55 -15.22 29.66
C ARG A 42 3.90 -16.50 29.17
N ILE A 43 4.41 -17.65 29.57
CA ILE A 43 3.94 -18.98 29.15
C ILE A 43 3.16 -19.65 30.28
N LYS A 44 2.06 -20.34 29.95
CA LYS A 44 1.31 -21.19 30.87
C LYS A 44 1.75 -22.63 30.69
N ILE A 45 2.11 -23.29 31.79
CA ILE A 45 2.54 -24.69 31.81
C ILE A 45 1.55 -25.48 32.66
N GLU A 46 1.08 -26.59 32.11
CA GLU A 46 0.16 -27.52 32.77
C GLU A 46 0.78 -28.90 32.88
N ARG A 47 0.49 -29.59 33.99
CA ARG A 47 0.97 -30.95 34.22
C ARG A 47 0.33 -31.91 33.23
N ILE A 48 1.11 -32.90 32.81
CA ILE A 48 0.64 -34.01 31.98
C ILE A 48 0.72 -35.27 32.83
N ASN A 49 -0.40 -35.98 32.95
CA ASN A 49 -0.52 -37.20 33.75
C ASN A 49 -0.64 -38.48 32.90
N ASP A 50 -0.64 -38.35 31.57
CA ASP A 50 -0.82 -39.45 30.63
C ASP A 50 0.20 -39.36 29.47
N ASP A 51 0.99 -40.42 29.29
CA ASP A 51 1.97 -40.61 28.20
C ASP A 51 1.31 -40.51 26.80
N GLY A 52 0.01 -40.80 26.72
CA GLY A 52 -0.83 -40.66 25.53
C GLY A 52 -1.08 -39.22 25.10
N ALA A 53 -0.95 -38.25 26.01
CA ALA A 53 -1.40 -36.88 25.79
C ALA A 53 -0.41 -35.99 25.04
N ILE A 54 0.87 -36.39 24.94
CA ILE A 54 1.93 -35.63 24.26
C ILE A 54 1.99 -36.01 22.77
N LYS A 55 1.89 -35.01 21.89
CA LYS A 55 1.93 -35.19 20.43
C LYS A 55 3.17 -34.55 19.81
N ILE A 56 3.55 -35.03 18.63
CA ILE A 56 4.57 -34.36 17.80
C ILE A 56 4.09 -32.93 17.51
N GLY A 57 4.95 -31.94 17.77
CA GLY A 57 4.64 -30.52 17.66
C GLY A 57 4.38 -29.81 18.98
N ASP A 58 4.05 -30.54 20.05
CA ASP A 58 3.83 -29.97 21.38
C ASP A 58 5.12 -29.34 21.92
N ILE A 59 4.97 -28.32 22.77
CA ILE A 59 6.09 -27.69 23.47
C ILE A 59 6.04 -28.16 24.92
N ILE A 60 7.09 -28.85 25.35
CA ILE A 60 7.16 -29.45 26.69
C ILE A 60 8.26 -28.78 27.52
N ALA A 61 7.97 -28.60 28.80
CA ALA A 61 8.91 -28.13 29.81
C ALA A 61 9.67 -29.33 30.38
N ILE A 62 10.99 -29.37 30.18
CA ILE A 62 11.87 -30.46 30.61
C ILE A 62 12.67 -29.98 31.82
N ASN A 63 12.56 -30.73 32.91
CA ASN A 63 13.32 -30.48 34.13
C ASN A 63 14.77 -30.89 33.89
N ILE A 64 15.69 -29.92 33.95
CA ILE A 64 17.12 -30.21 34.03
C ILE A 64 17.43 -30.23 35.52
N GLY A 65 18.11 -31.27 35.99
CA GLY A 65 18.59 -31.36 37.38
C GLY A 65 19.53 -30.22 37.79
N GLU A 66 20.33 -30.45 38.82
CA GLU A 66 21.27 -29.44 39.35
C GLU A 66 22.35 -29.09 38.31
N LYS A 67 22.13 -28.00 37.58
CA LYS A 67 23.14 -27.28 36.80
C LYS A 67 22.96 -25.79 37.05
N ASP A 68 24.07 -25.06 37.05
CA ASP A 68 24.05 -23.59 37.04
C ASP A 68 23.26 -23.08 35.82
N GLY A 69 22.01 -22.67 36.05
CA GLY A 69 21.11 -22.25 34.98
C GLY A 69 19.61 -22.36 35.32
N PRO A 70 18.71 -22.11 34.37
CA PRO A 70 17.27 -22.27 34.57
C PRO A 70 16.92 -23.73 34.86
N TRP A 71 16.09 -23.97 35.89
CA TRP A 71 15.72 -25.31 36.37
C TRP A 71 14.89 -26.15 35.39
N PHE A 72 14.43 -25.55 34.29
CA PHE A 72 13.82 -26.24 33.17
C PHE A 72 13.99 -25.43 31.87
N PHE A 73 13.88 -26.10 30.73
CA PHE A 73 13.78 -25.47 29.41
C PHE A 73 12.54 -25.97 28.70
N VAL A 74 12.04 -25.19 27.75
CA VAL A 74 10.88 -25.56 26.92
C VAL A 74 11.33 -25.80 25.50
N HIS A 75 11.13 -27.00 24.97
CA HIS A 75 11.46 -27.33 23.57
C HIS A 75 10.31 -28.08 22.88
N ARG A 76 10.34 -28.07 21.56
CA ARG A 76 9.30 -28.70 20.73
C ARG A 76 9.58 -30.19 20.56
N VAL A 77 8.57 -31.03 20.76
CA VAL A 77 8.62 -32.47 20.47
C VAL A 77 8.67 -32.68 18.95
N VAL A 78 9.76 -33.27 18.47
CA VAL A 78 10.00 -33.50 17.03
C VAL A 78 9.89 -34.97 16.65
N LYS A 79 10.08 -35.89 17.60
CA LYS A 79 9.98 -37.33 17.40
C LYS A 79 9.57 -38.01 18.73
N ILE A 80 8.76 -39.06 18.63
CA ILE A 80 8.35 -39.91 19.76
C ILE A 80 8.70 -41.35 19.39
N VAL A 81 9.33 -42.09 20.30
CA VAL A 81 9.70 -43.50 20.12
C VAL A 81 9.17 -44.29 21.29
N GLU A 82 8.54 -45.42 21.03
CA GLU A 82 8.01 -46.32 22.07
C GLU A 82 9.01 -47.45 22.32
N ASN A 83 9.31 -47.74 23.59
CA ASN A 83 10.20 -48.81 24.00
C ASN A 83 9.57 -49.63 25.15
N ILE A 84 10.29 -50.67 25.59
CA ILE A 84 9.84 -51.61 26.65
C ILE A 84 9.58 -50.90 28.00
N LYS A 85 10.21 -49.74 28.24
CA LYS A 85 10.09 -48.93 29.47
C LYS A 85 9.12 -47.74 29.33
N GLY A 86 8.44 -47.60 28.19
CA GLY A 86 7.49 -46.50 27.92
C GLY A 86 7.87 -45.63 26.72
N ARG A 87 7.26 -44.44 26.62
CA ARG A 87 7.50 -43.50 25.52
C ARG A 87 8.68 -42.57 25.81
N VAL A 88 9.54 -42.40 24.80
CA VAL A 88 10.68 -41.48 24.82
C VAL A 88 10.43 -40.34 23.84
N TYR A 89 10.55 -39.11 24.34
CA TYR A 89 10.27 -37.88 23.61
C TYR A 89 11.57 -37.18 23.22
N PHE A 90 11.78 -36.99 21.92
CA PHE A 90 12.92 -36.22 21.41
C PHE A 90 12.47 -34.78 21.14
N THR A 91 13.19 -33.83 21.72
CA THR A 91 12.87 -32.41 21.61
C THR A 91 13.92 -31.61 20.87
N LYS A 92 13.55 -30.42 20.43
CA LYS A 92 14.44 -29.48 19.77
C LYS A 92 13.97 -28.05 19.96
N GLY A 93 14.90 -27.14 20.23
CA GLY A 93 14.67 -25.70 20.17
C GLY A 93 14.47 -25.21 18.72
N ASP A 94 13.44 -24.39 18.47
CA ASP A 94 13.11 -23.87 17.13
C ASP A 94 14.25 -23.03 16.50
N ALA A 95 15.13 -22.45 17.32
CA ALA A 95 16.29 -21.68 16.84
C ALA A 95 17.53 -22.54 16.54
N ARG A 96 17.52 -23.83 16.92
CA ARG A 96 18.70 -24.70 16.83
C ARG A 96 18.93 -25.17 15.38
N ARG A 97 20.09 -24.81 14.82
CA ARG A 97 20.44 -25.09 13.41
C ARG A 97 20.76 -26.57 13.16
N GLU A 98 21.40 -27.26 14.08
CA GLU A 98 21.83 -28.66 13.94
C GLU A 98 21.69 -29.40 15.28
N GLY A 99 21.39 -30.71 15.21
CA GLY A 99 21.15 -31.57 16.38
C GLY A 99 19.71 -31.61 16.89
N ILE A 100 19.38 -32.72 17.56
CA ILE A 100 18.17 -32.95 18.36
C ILE A 100 18.65 -33.11 19.81
N ASP A 101 17.83 -32.74 20.78
CA ASP A 101 18.15 -32.99 22.18
C ASP A 101 18.05 -34.49 22.50
N ASN A 102 18.65 -34.92 23.60
CA ASN A 102 18.57 -36.31 24.06
C ASN A 102 17.11 -36.70 24.33
N GLY A 103 16.80 -37.98 24.17
CA GLY A 103 15.48 -38.52 24.47
C GLY A 103 15.14 -38.35 25.95
N VAL A 104 13.92 -37.88 26.24
CA VAL A 104 13.45 -37.58 27.59
C VAL A 104 12.26 -38.51 27.91
N ALA A 105 12.28 -39.13 29.09
CA ALA A 105 11.15 -39.91 29.61
C ALA A 105 10.10 -38.99 30.24
N ILE A 106 8.86 -39.46 30.40
CA ILE A 106 7.76 -38.66 30.97
C ILE A 106 8.09 -38.08 32.35
N ASP A 107 8.83 -38.82 33.19
CA ASP A 107 9.19 -38.40 34.54
C ASP A 107 10.06 -37.13 34.57
N SER A 108 10.81 -36.90 33.50
CA SER A 108 11.67 -35.72 33.33
C SER A 108 10.93 -34.53 32.72
N ILE A 109 9.67 -34.71 32.32
CA ILE A 109 8.82 -33.65 31.76
C ILE A 109 8.04 -33.03 32.91
N ALA A 110 8.24 -31.74 33.16
CA ALA A 110 7.50 -30.99 34.18
C ALA A 110 6.05 -30.71 33.74
N GLY A 111 5.83 -30.44 32.45
CA GLY A 111 4.50 -30.19 31.89
C GLY A 111 4.52 -29.76 30.42
N ARG A 112 3.35 -29.44 29.86
CA ARG A 112 3.18 -28.90 28.50
C ARG A 112 2.83 -27.43 28.54
N VAL A 113 3.40 -26.68 27.59
CA VAL A 113 3.03 -25.28 27.38
C VAL A 113 1.70 -25.24 26.62
N THR A 114 0.64 -24.74 27.26
CA THR A 114 -0.71 -24.63 26.66
C THR A 114 -1.00 -23.22 26.15
N GLU A 115 -0.32 -22.21 26.72
CA GLU A 115 -0.59 -20.80 26.44
C GLU A 115 0.70 -20.00 26.29
N ILE A 116 0.73 -19.06 25.33
CA ILE A 116 1.78 -18.04 25.24
C ILE A 116 1.10 -16.66 25.20
N ARG A 117 1.48 -15.80 26.16
CA ARG A 117 1.12 -14.38 26.20
C ARG A 117 2.32 -13.50 25.87
N ARG A 118 2.15 -12.62 24.89
CA ARG A 118 3.16 -11.62 24.50
C ARG A 118 2.51 -10.25 24.37
N LYS A 119 2.64 -9.39 25.38
CA LYS A 119 1.91 -8.10 25.44
C LYS A 119 0.41 -8.36 25.26
N ASN A 120 -0.18 -7.92 24.15
CA ASN A 120 -1.60 -8.12 23.82
C ASN A 120 -1.87 -9.37 22.93
N LEU A 121 -0.86 -10.22 22.71
CA LEU A 121 -0.99 -11.46 21.95
C LEU A 121 -1.33 -12.62 22.88
N TYR A 122 -2.38 -13.36 22.54
CA TYR A 122 -2.76 -14.60 23.18
C TYR A 122 -2.71 -15.73 22.14
N ILE A 123 -1.89 -16.74 22.39
CA ILE A 123 -1.80 -17.96 21.59
C ILE A 123 -2.26 -19.13 22.47
N ASN A 124 -3.40 -19.72 22.10
CA ASN A 124 -3.86 -21.00 22.66
C ASN A 124 -3.30 -22.14 21.79
N LEU A 125 -2.31 -22.85 22.32
CA LEU A 125 -1.63 -23.94 21.62
C LEU A 125 -2.50 -25.19 21.48
N GLU A 126 -3.57 -25.31 22.26
CA GLU A 126 -4.50 -26.46 22.25
C GLU A 126 -5.60 -26.33 21.18
N SER A 127 -5.72 -25.17 20.53
CA SER A 127 -6.68 -25.03 19.43
C SER A 127 -6.30 -25.90 18.22
N ARG A 128 -7.30 -26.52 17.56
CA ARG A 128 -7.10 -27.39 16.37
C ARG A 128 -6.19 -26.78 15.29
N ARG A 129 -6.30 -25.46 15.10
CA ARG A 129 -5.47 -24.71 14.15
C ARG A 129 -3.99 -24.70 14.56
N TRP A 130 -3.70 -24.43 15.84
CA TRP A 130 -2.34 -24.38 16.35
C TRP A 130 -1.72 -25.77 16.46
N GLU A 131 -2.51 -26.80 16.81
CA GLU A 131 -2.08 -28.20 16.76
C GLU A 131 -1.57 -28.59 15.36
N GLY A 132 -2.31 -28.23 14.30
CA GLY A 132 -1.88 -28.46 12.92
C GLY A 132 -0.60 -27.71 12.54
N ILE A 133 -0.51 -26.41 12.88
CA ILE A 133 0.68 -25.58 12.61
C ILE A 133 1.91 -26.15 13.32
N ASN A 134 1.77 -26.51 14.59
CA ASN A 134 2.85 -27.06 15.42
C ASN A 134 3.40 -28.38 14.87
N ARG A 135 2.53 -29.27 14.38
CA ARG A 135 2.95 -30.52 13.70
C ARG A 135 3.75 -30.23 12.43
N VAL A 136 3.32 -29.27 11.62
CA VAL A 136 4.04 -28.87 10.40
C VAL A 136 5.42 -28.30 10.75
N ILE A 137 5.48 -27.43 11.76
CA ILE A 137 6.75 -26.86 12.24
C ILE A 137 7.70 -27.95 12.73
N ALA A 138 7.23 -28.93 13.50
CA ALA A 138 8.07 -30.05 13.96
C ALA A 138 8.67 -30.83 12.78
N LYS A 139 7.86 -31.16 11.76
CA LYS A 139 8.34 -31.85 10.54
C LYS A 139 9.38 -31.04 9.77
N ILE A 140 9.15 -29.73 9.60
CA ILE A 140 10.09 -28.83 8.92
C ILE A 140 11.38 -28.65 9.74
N SER A 141 11.26 -28.51 11.06
CA SER A 141 12.40 -28.36 11.98
C SER A 141 13.34 -29.57 11.96
N LEU A 142 12.78 -30.77 11.80
CA LEU A 142 13.52 -32.02 11.68
C LEU A 142 14.21 -32.17 10.31
N ARG A 143 13.49 -31.91 9.21
CA ARG A 143 13.97 -32.21 7.84
C ARG A 143 14.74 -31.05 7.19
N TYR A 144 14.50 -29.81 7.61
CA TYR A 144 15.00 -28.59 6.98
C TYR A 144 15.32 -27.49 8.02
N SER A 145 16.13 -27.82 9.03
CA SER A 145 16.47 -26.92 10.15
C SER A 145 17.01 -25.55 9.74
N LYS A 146 17.83 -25.50 8.68
CA LYS A 146 18.38 -24.26 8.11
C LYS A 146 17.30 -23.34 7.53
N ILE A 147 16.22 -23.92 6.98
CA ILE A 147 15.08 -23.19 6.43
C ILE A 147 14.22 -22.59 7.55
N LEU A 148 13.97 -23.30 8.64
CA LEU A 148 13.17 -22.78 9.76
C LEU A 148 13.85 -21.58 10.46
N CYS A 149 15.17 -21.68 10.66
CA CYS A 149 15.98 -20.62 11.25
C CYS A 149 16.01 -19.36 10.36
N PHE A 150 16.04 -19.55 9.04
CA PHE A 150 15.91 -18.46 8.05
C PHE A 150 14.47 -17.88 7.99
N LEU A 151 13.45 -18.74 8.02
CA LEU A 151 12.04 -18.37 8.03
C LEU A 151 11.60 -17.73 9.35
N SER A 152 12.44 -17.76 10.39
CA SER A 152 12.12 -17.28 11.73
C SER A 152 11.65 -15.82 11.75
N GLY A 153 12.29 -14.97 10.95
CA GLY A 153 11.87 -13.59 10.72
C GLY A 153 10.46 -13.49 10.12
N TYR A 154 10.13 -14.34 9.15
CA TYR A 154 8.84 -14.36 8.45
C TYR A 154 7.71 -14.88 9.33
N ILE A 155 7.98 -15.91 10.15
CA ILE A 155 7.02 -16.45 11.13
C ILE A 155 6.74 -15.39 12.20
N SER A 156 7.77 -14.72 12.71
CA SER A 156 7.61 -13.58 13.63
C SER A 156 6.76 -12.47 12.99
N LEU A 157 7.08 -12.09 11.76
CA LEU A 157 6.32 -11.12 10.97
C LEU A 157 4.85 -11.54 10.86
N ALA A 158 4.55 -12.76 10.40
CA ALA A 158 3.19 -13.26 10.21
C ALA A 158 2.36 -13.28 11.51
N ILE A 159 2.97 -13.66 12.63
CA ILE A 159 2.32 -13.63 13.96
C ILE A 159 2.02 -12.17 14.37
N GLU A 160 2.93 -11.24 14.10
CA GLU A 160 2.72 -9.82 14.41
C GLU A 160 1.72 -9.14 13.47
N TRP A 161 1.64 -9.56 12.21
CA TRP A 161 0.60 -9.14 11.26
C TRP A 161 -0.81 -9.48 11.76
N ARG A 162 -1.00 -10.61 12.46
CA ARG A 162 -2.29 -10.98 13.08
C ARG A 162 -2.74 -9.96 14.13
N LEU A 163 -1.81 -9.42 14.94
CA LEU A 163 -2.09 -8.40 15.96
C LEU A 163 -2.51 -7.07 15.33
N ILE A 164 -1.91 -6.75 14.18
CA ILE A 164 -2.26 -5.56 13.42
C ILE A 164 -3.71 -5.65 12.93
N PHE A 165 -4.10 -6.78 12.33
CA PHE A 165 -5.46 -6.95 11.80
C PHE A 165 -6.54 -6.92 12.88
N SER A 166 -6.27 -7.42 14.10
CA SER A 166 -7.25 -7.33 15.19
C SER A 166 -7.43 -5.91 15.72
N LYS A 167 -6.35 -5.12 15.86
CA LYS A 167 -6.42 -3.71 16.27
C LYS A 167 -7.10 -2.81 15.25
N VAL A 168 -6.86 -3.05 13.95
CA VAL A 168 -7.50 -2.30 12.85
C VAL A 168 -9.02 -2.46 12.86
N LYS A 169 -9.52 -3.65 13.23
CA LYS A 169 -10.97 -3.90 13.34
C LYS A 169 -11.64 -3.05 14.43
N ASN A 170 -10.89 -2.65 15.46
CA ASN A 170 -11.41 -1.90 16.62
C ASN A 170 -11.23 -0.38 16.53
N ARG A 171 -10.23 0.14 15.80
CA ARG A 171 -10.05 1.61 15.58
C ARG A 171 -10.99 2.22 14.52
N LEU A 172 -11.78 1.41 13.81
CA LEU A 172 -12.63 1.87 12.69
C LEU A 172 -14.10 2.10 13.09
N LYS A 173 -14.45 2.08 14.38
CA LYS A 173 -15.86 2.03 14.80
C LYS A 173 -16.51 3.33 15.28
N ASP A 174 -15.80 4.42 15.50
CA ASP A 174 -16.47 5.67 15.95
C ASP A 174 -16.35 6.78 14.90
N GLY A 175 -17.50 7.16 14.32
CA GLY A 175 -17.59 8.27 13.39
C GLY A 175 -17.64 9.59 14.16
N ASN A 176 -16.50 10.26 14.31
CA ASN A 176 -16.47 11.63 14.82
C ASN A 176 -17.25 12.54 13.84
N PRO A 177 -18.36 13.19 14.25
CA PRO A 177 -19.17 14.03 13.38
C PRO A 177 -18.38 15.21 12.80
N VAL A 178 -17.48 15.81 13.58
CA VAL A 178 -16.60 16.91 13.11
C VAL A 178 -15.69 16.46 11.97
N LEU A 179 -15.18 15.23 12.05
CA LEU A 179 -14.36 14.65 10.98
C LEU A 179 -15.17 14.44 9.70
N ASN A 180 -16.40 13.94 9.81
CA ASN A 180 -17.26 13.74 8.65
C ASN A 180 -17.63 15.09 8.00
N ASN A 181 -17.95 16.11 8.81
CA ASN A 181 -18.21 17.47 8.33
C ASN A 181 -16.99 18.05 7.60
N THR A 182 -15.79 17.82 8.12
CA THR A 182 -14.53 18.25 7.51
C THR A 182 -14.33 17.62 6.12
N GLU A 183 -14.56 16.31 6.02
CA GLU A 183 -14.47 15.57 4.75
C GLU A 183 -15.53 16.02 3.74
N GLU A 184 -16.72 16.39 4.21
CA GLU A 184 -17.82 16.86 3.37
C GLU A 184 -17.63 18.30 2.90
N LEU A 185 -17.22 19.21 3.79
CA LEU A 185 -16.88 20.59 3.43
C LEU A 185 -15.77 20.62 2.37
N LEU A 186 -14.75 19.76 2.52
CA LEU A 186 -13.65 19.69 1.55
C LEU A 186 -14.14 19.24 0.17
N LEU A 187 -15.04 18.25 0.10
CA LEU A 187 -15.63 17.85 -1.18
C LEU A 187 -16.45 18.98 -1.80
N ILE A 188 -17.21 19.74 -1.00
CA ILE A 188 -17.92 20.92 -1.50
C ILE A 188 -16.91 21.90 -2.09
N CYS A 189 -15.88 22.28 -1.33
CA CYS A 189 -14.90 23.26 -1.73
C CYS A 189 -13.94 22.80 -2.84
N ALA A 190 -13.87 21.50 -3.13
CA ALA A 190 -13.06 20.97 -4.23
C ALA A 190 -13.74 21.11 -5.61
N ARG A 191 -14.98 21.62 -5.68
CA ARG A 191 -15.67 21.95 -6.92
C ARG A 191 -15.21 23.31 -7.43
N GLN A 192 -15.16 23.48 -8.74
CA GLN A 192 -14.88 24.78 -9.34
C GLN A 192 -16.06 25.75 -9.17
N HIS A 193 -17.29 25.24 -9.18
CA HIS A 193 -18.50 26.06 -9.08
C HIS A 193 -19.37 25.59 -7.90
N LEU A 194 -19.84 26.55 -7.11
CA LEU A 194 -20.76 26.33 -6.00
C LEU A 194 -22.11 26.96 -6.29
N ASP A 195 -23.15 26.13 -6.36
CA ASP A 195 -24.52 26.61 -6.34
C ASP A 195 -24.95 27.06 -4.93
N GLU A 196 -26.08 27.75 -4.84
CA GLU A 196 -26.61 28.27 -3.57
C GLU A 196 -26.96 27.17 -2.56
N THR A 197 -27.29 25.96 -3.02
CA THR A 197 -27.58 24.82 -2.15
C THR A 197 -26.31 24.32 -1.47
N LEU A 198 -25.22 24.20 -2.24
CA LEU A 198 -23.90 23.81 -1.76
C LEU A 198 -23.32 24.85 -0.81
N LYS A 199 -23.47 26.15 -1.10
CA LYS A 199 -23.05 27.23 -0.19
C LYS A 199 -23.79 27.16 1.15
N LYS A 200 -25.12 27.03 1.14
CA LYS A 200 -25.92 26.87 2.36
C LYS A 200 -25.49 25.64 3.17
N LYS A 201 -25.24 24.52 2.49
CA LYS A 201 -24.75 23.30 3.12
C LYS A 201 -23.38 23.50 3.74
N ALA A 202 -22.43 24.13 3.04
CA ALA A 202 -21.11 24.45 3.59
C ALA A 202 -21.20 25.30 4.86
N VAL A 203 -22.01 26.35 4.85
CA VAL A 203 -22.27 27.19 6.02
C VAL A 203 -22.84 26.37 7.19
N SER A 204 -23.77 25.46 6.93
CA SER A 204 -24.32 24.59 7.98
C SER A 204 -23.26 23.68 8.60
N LEU A 205 -22.37 23.08 7.80
CA LEU A 205 -21.28 22.23 8.28
C LEU A 205 -20.27 23.01 9.12
N ILE A 206 -19.93 24.22 8.68
CA ILE A 206 -19.03 25.13 9.39
C ILE A 206 -19.58 25.49 10.77
N LYS A 207 -20.88 25.78 10.87
CA LYS A 207 -21.55 26.09 12.15
C LYS A 207 -21.56 24.92 13.13
N VAL A 208 -21.71 23.69 12.63
CA VAL A 208 -21.66 22.48 13.49
C VAL A 208 -20.25 22.19 13.98
N GLY A 209 -19.24 22.46 13.14
CA GLY A 209 -17.84 22.37 13.51
C GLY A 209 -17.00 21.59 12.51
N ILE A 210 -15.78 22.07 12.31
CA ILE A 210 -14.78 21.56 11.36
C ILE A 210 -13.44 21.41 12.08
N ASP A 211 -12.73 20.31 11.80
CA ASP A 211 -11.33 20.13 12.18
C ASP A 211 -10.46 20.87 11.16
N TRP A 212 -10.23 22.15 11.42
CA TRP A 212 -9.58 23.07 10.48
C TRP A 212 -8.12 22.73 10.19
N GLU A 213 -7.37 22.23 11.17
CA GLU A 213 -5.98 21.80 10.95
C GLU A 213 -5.97 20.65 9.94
N ARG A 214 -6.80 19.64 10.19
CA ARG A 214 -6.94 18.51 9.29
C ARG A 214 -7.52 18.90 7.93
N PHE A 215 -8.42 19.87 7.88
CA PHE A 215 -8.95 20.41 6.64
C PHE A 215 -7.82 20.96 5.74
N CYS A 216 -6.91 21.76 6.30
CA CYS A 216 -5.74 22.29 5.60
C CYS A 216 -4.80 21.16 5.14
N GLU A 217 -4.47 20.21 6.03
CA GLU A 217 -3.60 19.08 5.70
C GLU A 217 -4.15 18.24 4.55
N ILE A 218 -5.43 17.90 4.60
CA ILE A 218 -6.08 17.07 3.57
C ILE A 218 -6.17 17.86 2.25
N THR A 219 -6.48 19.16 2.29
CA THR A 219 -6.53 20.03 1.13
C THR A 219 -5.20 20.02 0.37
N MET A 220 -4.10 20.32 1.06
CA MET A 220 -2.76 20.36 0.46
C MET A 220 -2.33 18.99 -0.05
N ARG A 221 -2.50 17.93 0.75
CA ARG A 221 -2.13 16.55 0.38
C ARG A 221 -2.86 16.06 -0.86
N ASN A 222 -4.10 16.52 -1.06
CA ASN A 222 -4.93 16.08 -2.17
C ASN A 222 -4.80 16.96 -3.42
N GLY A 223 -3.97 18.01 -3.38
CA GLY A 223 -3.70 18.87 -4.52
C GLY A 223 -4.87 19.74 -4.94
N VAL A 224 -5.80 20.05 -4.04
CA VAL A 224 -7.03 20.84 -4.33
C VAL A 224 -7.02 22.21 -3.67
N THR A 225 -5.84 22.71 -3.26
CA THR A 225 -5.69 23.98 -2.54
C THR A 225 -6.30 25.16 -3.29
N ILE A 226 -6.11 25.23 -4.61
CA ILE A 226 -6.60 26.34 -5.42
C ILE A 226 -8.13 26.38 -5.41
N SER A 227 -8.79 25.28 -5.78
CA SER A 227 -10.25 25.17 -5.76
C SER A 227 -10.83 25.43 -4.36
N VAL A 228 -10.20 24.86 -3.32
CA VAL A 228 -10.66 25.04 -1.94
C VAL A 228 -10.56 26.48 -1.48
N TYR A 229 -9.46 27.18 -1.80
CA TYR A 229 -9.32 28.59 -1.46
C TYR A 229 -10.35 29.45 -2.19
N SER A 230 -10.55 29.23 -3.50
CA SER A 230 -11.56 29.95 -4.29
C SER A 230 -12.97 29.75 -3.73
N ALA A 231 -13.34 28.50 -3.43
CA ALA A 231 -14.62 28.16 -2.82
C ALA A 231 -14.82 28.80 -1.43
N LEU A 232 -13.79 28.78 -0.57
CA LEU A 232 -13.88 29.43 0.74
C LEU A 232 -13.99 30.95 0.61
N ASN A 233 -13.36 31.56 -0.40
CA ASN A 233 -13.50 32.99 -0.65
C ASN A 233 -14.94 33.36 -1.04
N GLU A 234 -15.64 32.50 -1.78
CA GLU A 234 -17.08 32.67 -2.07
C GLU A 234 -17.98 32.45 -0.85
N ILE A 235 -17.58 31.57 0.08
CA ILE A 235 -18.35 31.23 1.29
C ILE A 235 -18.10 32.23 2.43
N ALA A 236 -16.92 32.89 2.46
CA ALA A 236 -16.50 33.77 3.54
C ALA A 236 -17.50 34.89 3.89
N PRO A 237 -18.23 35.51 2.93
CA PRO A 237 -19.26 36.49 3.27
C PRO A 237 -20.48 35.92 4.02
N LEU A 238 -20.69 34.60 3.98
CA LEU A 238 -21.88 33.93 4.49
C LEU A 238 -21.70 33.33 5.89
N THR A 239 -20.46 33.24 6.38
CA THR A 239 -20.15 32.64 7.69
C THR A 239 -18.77 33.08 8.18
N HIS A 240 -18.58 33.06 9.50
CA HIS A 240 -17.26 33.28 10.09
C HIS A 240 -16.31 32.10 9.79
N LEU A 241 -15.17 32.40 9.19
CA LEU A 241 -14.07 31.46 8.97
C LEU A 241 -12.88 31.85 9.86
N PRO A 242 -12.13 30.89 10.44
CA PRO A 242 -10.92 31.24 11.19
C PRO A 242 -9.88 31.91 10.29
N GLN A 243 -9.43 33.11 10.66
CA GLN A 243 -8.48 33.91 9.88
C GLN A 243 -7.19 33.13 9.55
N VAL A 244 -6.66 32.37 10.53
CA VAL A 244 -5.44 31.56 10.37
C VAL A 244 -5.54 30.52 9.24
N VAL A 245 -6.73 29.95 9.04
CA VAL A 245 -6.99 28.96 7.98
C VAL A 245 -6.98 29.65 6.62
N PHE A 246 -7.67 30.79 6.53
CA PHE A 246 -7.79 31.55 5.30
C PHE A 246 -6.44 32.07 4.84
N GLU A 247 -5.63 32.65 5.74
CA GLU A 247 -4.29 33.14 5.46
C GLU A 247 -3.35 32.01 5.02
N ARG A 248 -3.37 30.86 5.71
CA ARG A 248 -2.57 29.69 5.34
C ARG A 248 -2.88 29.20 3.92
N LEU A 249 -4.16 29.12 3.57
CA LEU A 249 -4.59 28.71 2.23
C LEU A 249 -4.28 29.78 1.17
N LYS A 250 -4.39 31.07 1.50
CA LYS A 250 -4.01 32.18 0.62
C LYS A 250 -2.52 32.15 0.30
N SER A 251 -1.65 31.97 1.29
CA SER A 251 -0.20 31.86 1.07
C SER A 251 0.13 30.66 0.18
N ALA A 252 -0.52 29.51 0.41
CA ALA A 252 -0.35 28.33 -0.43
C ALA A 252 -0.87 28.56 -1.86
N TYR A 253 -2.01 29.25 -2.02
CA TYR A 253 -2.57 29.63 -3.32
C TYR A 253 -1.59 30.48 -4.13
N LEU A 254 -1.04 31.55 -3.54
CA LEU A 254 -0.09 32.44 -4.20
C LEU A 254 1.21 31.71 -4.60
N TYR A 255 1.72 30.86 -3.72
CA TYR A 255 2.88 30.02 -4.02
C TYR A 255 2.60 29.09 -5.21
N ILE A 256 1.46 28.38 -5.19
CA ILE A 256 1.09 27.46 -6.27
C ILE A 256 0.90 28.20 -7.58
N ALA A 257 0.16 29.31 -7.59
CA ALA A 257 -0.08 30.11 -8.79
C ALA A 257 1.24 30.59 -9.43
N SER A 258 2.14 31.15 -8.62
CA SER A 258 3.46 31.60 -9.12
C SER A 258 4.30 30.47 -9.70
N LYS A 259 4.36 29.31 -9.03
CA LYS A 259 5.11 28.15 -9.52
C LYS A 259 4.48 27.55 -10.76
N THR A 260 3.15 27.51 -10.86
CA THR A 260 2.46 26.98 -12.04
C THR A 260 2.74 27.82 -13.29
N ALA A 261 2.81 29.16 -13.17
CA ALA A 261 3.17 30.02 -14.30
C ALA A 261 4.59 29.73 -14.84
N LEU A 262 5.58 29.57 -13.95
CA LEU A 262 6.95 29.21 -14.36
C LEU A 262 7.01 27.86 -15.09
N ARG A 263 6.22 26.89 -14.61
CA ARG A 263 6.17 25.54 -15.15
C ARG A 263 5.40 25.46 -16.46
N HIS A 264 4.40 26.32 -16.62
CA HIS A 264 3.71 26.50 -17.89
C HIS A 264 4.70 26.96 -18.96
N LYS A 265 5.52 27.98 -18.65
CA LYS A 265 6.57 28.47 -19.55
C LYS A 265 7.58 27.37 -19.92
N GLU A 266 8.01 26.56 -18.95
CA GLU A 266 8.91 25.44 -19.21
C GLU A 266 8.26 24.38 -20.12
N LEU A 267 7.01 24.00 -19.87
CA LEU A 267 6.28 23.07 -20.71
C LEU A 267 6.15 23.60 -22.16
N LEU A 268 5.80 24.87 -22.35
CA LEU A 268 5.69 25.48 -23.67
C LEU A 268 7.04 25.46 -24.41
N ALA A 269 8.15 25.74 -23.73
CA ALA A 269 9.48 25.65 -24.32
C ALA A 269 9.83 24.22 -24.78
N ILE A 270 9.46 23.21 -23.98
CA ILE A 270 9.63 21.80 -24.34
C ILE A 270 8.76 21.47 -25.56
N LEU A 271 7.47 21.80 -25.55
CA LEU A 271 6.56 21.52 -26.66
C LEU A 271 7.05 22.17 -27.97
N ASN A 272 7.55 23.41 -27.91
CA ASN A 272 8.13 24.09 -29.07
C ASN A 272 9.38 23.36 -29.62
N SER A 273 10.21 22.81 -28.74
CA SER A 273 11.37 22.00 -29.12
C SER A 273 10.95 20.73 -29.86
N PHE A 274 9.92 20.04 -29.36
CA PHE A 274 9.34 18.86 -30.02
C PHE A 274 8.75 19.20 -31.39
N ALA A 275 8.01 20.32 -31.49
CA ALA A 275 7.43 20.80 -32.73
C ALA A 275 8.52 21.11 -33.78
N SER A 276 9.58 21.81 -33.39
CA SER A 276 10.71 22.17 -34.26
C SER A 276 11.44 20.94 -34.82
N ASN A 277 11.49 19.86 -34.04
CA ASN A 277 12.11 18.59 -34.43
C ASN A 277 11.10 17.61 -35.08
N LYS A 278 9.86 18.05 -35.31
CA LYS A 278 8.79 17.24 -35.92
C LYS A 278 8.51 15.93 -35.17
N ILE A 279 8.66 15.94 -33.85
CA ILE A 279 8.35 14.80 -32.98
C ILE A 279 6.94 14.99 -32.41
N PRO A 280 5.94 14.17 -32.78
CA PRO A 280 4.61 14.25 -32.20
C PRO A 280 4.64 14.00 -30.69
N VAL A 281 4.06 14.92 -29.93
CA VAL A 281 4.01 14.84 -28.47
C VAL A 281 2.64 15.26 -27.94
N ILE A 282 2.17 14.57 -26.89
CA ILE A 282 0.94 14.88 -26.16
C ILE A 282 1.30 15.24 -24.71
N PRO A 283 1.05 16.47 -24.24
CA PRO A 283 1.13 16.79 -22.82
C PRO A 283 -0.02 16.09 -22.08
N LEU A 284 0.32 15.16 -21.20
CA LEU A 284 -0.66 14.26 -20.59
C LEU A 284 -1.45 14.90 -19.44
N LYS A 285 -0.83 15.84 -18.71
CA LYS A 285 -1.42 16.51 -17.54
C LYS A 285 -0.83 17.90 -17.36
N GLY A 286 -1.12 18.54 -16.22
CA GLY A 286 -0.56 19.85 -15.87
C GLY A 286 -1.36 21.00 -16.45
N THR A 287 -0.67 22.04 -16.92
CA THR A 287 -1.29 23.33 -17.25
C THR A 287 -2.17 23.26 -18.50
N ILE A 288 -1.78 22.49 -19.51
CA ILE A 288 -2.60 22.30 -20.72
C ILE A 288 -3.92 21.61 -20.39
N LEU A 289 -3.87 20.55 -19.57
CA LEU A 289 -5.08 19.91 -19.04
C LEU A 289 -5.89 20.88 -18.19
N SER A 290 -5.22 21.68 -17.34
CA SER A 290 -5.86 22.64 -16.44
C SER A 290 -6.68 23.68 -17.23
N GLU A 291 -6.05 24.33 -18.20
CA GLU A 291 -6.70 25.28 -19.10
C GLU A 291 -7.87 24.62 -19.83
N ARG A 292 -7.65 23.42 -20.35
CA ARG A 292 -8.67 22.72 -21.12
C ARG A 292 -9.93 22.40 -20.32
N ILE A 293 -9.85 21.94 -19.08
CA ILE A 293 -11.05 21.49 -18.33
C ILE A 293 -11.53 22.46 -17.28
N TYR A 294 -10.65 23.33 -16.75
CA TYR A 294 -10.99 24.37 -15.77
C TYR A 294 -11.05 25.78 -16.40
N GLY A 295 -10.46 26.01 -17.57
CA GLY A 295 -10.39 27.35 -18.20
C GLY A 295 -9.37 28.29 -17.57
N ASP A 296 -8.41 27.74 -16.81
CA ASP A 296 -7.30 28.48 -16.22
C ASP A 296 -6.13 27.52 -15.92
N ILE A 297 -4.92 27.87 -16.35
CA ILE A 297 -3.69 27.06 -16.19
C ILE A 297 -3.34 26.69 -14.75
N GLY A 298 -3.79 27.48 -13.77
CA GLY A 298 -3.49 27.36 -12.34
C GLY A 298 -4.52 26.55 -11.54
N MET A 299 -5.76 26.44 -12.02
CA MET A 299 -6.88 25.86 -11.25
C MET A 299 -6.67 24.42 -10.80
N ARG A 300 -5.99 23.59 -11.61
CA ARG A 300 -5.67 22.20 -11.27
C ARG A 300 -4.68 22.07 -10.10
N GLY A 301 -3.96 23.14 -9.77
CA GLY A 301 -2.93 23.15 -8.74
C GLY A 301 -1.56 22.69 -9.24
N LEU A 302 -0.69 22.35 -8.29
CA LEU A 302 0.75 22.19 -8.54
C LEU A 302 1.12 20.77 -9.01
N SER A 303 1.57 20.61 -10.26
CA SER A 303 2.14 19.34 -10.77
C SER A 303 3.56 19.10 -10.25
N ALA A 304 3.97 17.87 -9.95
CA ALA A 304 5.34 17.61 -9.49
C ALA A 304 6.34 17.48 -10.65
N ASP A 305 5.81 17.11 -11.80
CA ASP A 305 6.43 16.57 -13.00
C ASP A 305 5.75 17.12 -14.27
N ILE A 306 6.46 17.06 -15.38
CA ILE A 306 5.92 17.27 -16.73
C ILE A 306 5.77 15.89 -17.38
N ASP A 307 4.55 15.50 -17.73
CA ASP A 307 4.28 14.20 -18.35
C ASP A 307 3.96 14.37 -19.82
N LEU A 308 4.73 13.70 -20.66
CA LEU A 308 4.60 13.76 -22.11
C LEU A 308 4.40 12.35 -22.65
N LEU A 309 3.54 12.19 -23.65
CA LEU A 309 3.40 10.96 -24.41
C LEU A 309 3.91 11.17 -25.83
N ILE A 310 4.84 10.32 -26.23
CA ILE A 310 5.36 10.23 -27.60
C ILE A 310 4.99 8.88 -28.20
N LYS A 311 5.28 8.71 -29.49
CA LYS A 311 5.22 7.40 -30.13
C LYS A 311 6.50 6.63 -29.81
N GLU A 312 6.39 5.33 -29.58
CA GLU A 312 7.53 4.50 -29.13
C GLU A 312 8.71 4.51 -30.10
N TYR A 313 8.47 4.68 -31.41
CA TYR A 313 9.53 4.77 -32.41
C TYR A 313 10.33 6.08 -32.34
N ASP A 314 9.81 7.12 -31.69
CA ASP A 314 10.47 8.43 -31.54
C ASP A 314 11.31 8.54 -30.27
N LYS A 315 11.33 7.50 -29.42
CA LYS A 315 11.93 7.58 -28.07
C LYS A 315 13.42 7.92 -28.06
N GLU A 316 14.20 7.44 -29.03
CA GLU A 316 15.63 7.73 -29.09
C GLU A 316 15.88 9.15 -29.62
N ASN A 317 15.10 9.60 -30.60
CA ASN A 317 15.17 10.99 -31.08
C ASN A 317 14.81 11.98 -29.97
N ALA A 318 13.74 11.69 -29.22
CA ALA A 318 13.32 12.50 -28.09
C ALA A 318 14.34 12.47 -26.94
N ARG A 319 15.04 11.34 -26.73
CA ARG A 319 16.13 11.24 -25.77
C ARG A 319 17.28 12.17 -26.16
N THR A 320 17.76 12.10 -27.40
CA THR A 320 18.82 12.99 -27.90
C THR A 320 18.43 14.46 -27.72
N LEU A 321 17.18 14.80 -28.04
CA LEU A 321 16.63 16.16 -27.86
C LEU A 321 16.75 16.65 -26.40
N PHE A 322 16.44 15.80 -25.43
CA PHE A 322 16.57 16.14 -24.01
C PHE A 322 18.03 16.25 -23.57
N GLU A 323 18.89 15.33 -24.01
CA GLU A 323 20.32 15.35 -23.71
C GLU A 323 21.00 16.62 -24.25
N GLU A 324 20.69 17.03 -25.49
CA GLU A 324 21.16 18.28 -26.10
C GLU A 324 20.62 19.53 -25.37
N ALA A 325 19.40 19.46 -24.84
CA ALA A 325 18.83 20.51 -24.00
C ALA A 325 19.41 20.56 -22.58
N GLY A 326 20.39 19.69 -22.26
CA GLY A 326 21.08 19.62 -20.97
C GLY A 326 20.31 18.87 -19.89
N TYR A 327 19.32 18.07 -20.26
CA TYR A 327 18.70 17.13 -19.33
C TYR A 327 19.53 15.86 -19.25
N SER A 328 19.61 15.30 -18.04
CA SER A 328 20.23 14.01 -17.78
C SER A 328 19.15 12.97 -17.50
N LEU A 329 19.28 11.81 -18.13
CA LEU A 329 18.46 10.64 -17.84
C LEU A 329 18.75 10.18 -16.40
N ASP A 330 17.71 9.93 -15.59
CA ASP A 330 17.87 9.48 -14.20
C ASP A 330 18.18 7.97 -14.14
N PRO A 331 19.41 7.57 -13.80
CA PRO A 331 19.84 6.17 -13.80
C PRO A 331 19.13 5.32 -12.73
N ILE A 332 18.58 5.94 -11.67
CA ILE A 332 17.84 5.22 -10.62
C ILE A 332 16.45 4.81 -11.12
N HIS A 333 15.87 5.59 -12.04
CA HIS A 333 14.56 5.33 -12.63
C HIS A 333 14.60 4.45 -13.88
N GLU A 334 15.72 4.45 -14.63
CA GLU A 334 15.94 3.61 -15.83
C GLU A 334 15.51 2.15 -15.62
N MET A 335 16.01 1.45 -14.59
CA MET A 335 15.82 -0.01 -14.50
C MET A 335 14.38 -0.46 -14.18
N LYS A 336 13.47 0.47 -13.84
CA LYS A 336 12.03 0.21 -13.64
C LYS A 336 11.16 0.72 -14.79
N SER A 337 11.64 1.69 -15.56
CA SER A 337 10.82 2.50 -16.48
C SER A 337 11.12 2.29 -17.96
N LEU A 338 12.29 1.73 -18.33
CA LEU A 338 12.74 1.49 -19.73
C LEU A 338 11.78 0.65 -20.59
N GLN A 339 10.66 0.14 -20.05
CA GLN A 339 9.63 -0.55 -20.82
C GLN A 339 8.50 0.35 -21.30
N TRP A 340 8.34 1.55 -20.72
CA TRP A 340 7.20 2.45 -20.99
C TRP A 340 7.48 3.95 -20.86
N GLN A 341 8.58 4.37 -20.21
CA GLN A 341 8.96 5.79 -20.09
C GLN A 341 10.45 6.05 -19.77
N TYR A 342 10.90 7.27 -20.04
CA TYR A 342 12.15 7.87 -19.54
C TYR A 342 11.87 8.93 -18.49
N HIS A 343 12.78 9.10 -17.53
CA HIS A 343 12.75 10.19 -16.55
C HIS A 343 13.96 11.09 -16.76
N PHE A 344 13.71 12.35 -17.09
CA PHE A 344 14.73 13.35 -17.32
C PHE A 344 14.75 14.37 -16.19
N SER A 345 15.95 14.76 -15.79
CA SER A 345 16.17 15.77 -14.76
C SER A 345 17.22 16.77 -15.22
N LYS A 346 17.04 18.04 -14.83
CA LYS A 346 17.99 19.11 -15.07
C LYS A 346 17.98 20.03 -13.85
N PRO A 347 19.14 20.53 -13.37
CA PRO A 347 19.18 21.47 -12.25
C PRO A 347 18.21 22.63 -12.46
N GLU A 348 17.45 22.97 -11.43
CA GLU A 348 16.48 24.08 -11.41
C GLU A 348 15.28 23.93 -12.38
N ALA A 349 15.22 22.85 -13.14
CA ALA A 349 14.12 22.51 -14.05
C ALA A 349 13.17 21.49 -13.43
N MET A 350 11.98 21.35 -14.01
CA MET A 350 11.09 20.25 -13.65
C MET A 350 11.61 18.90 -14.13
N THR A 351 11.32 17.86 -13.36
CA THR A 351 11.46 16.48 -13.86
C THR A 351 10.46 16.25 -14.99
N VAL A 352 10.94 15.66 -16.07
CA VAL A 352 10.11 15.29 -17.22
C VAL A 352 9.98 13.77 -17.26
N GLU A 353 8.74 13.29 -17.23
CA GLU A 353 8.38 11.90 -17.47
C GLU A 353 7.95 11.76 -18.94
N LEU A 354 8.81 11.15 -19.76
CA LEU A 354 8.60 10.95 -21.19
C LEU A 354 8.10 9.52 -21.45
N HIS A 355 6.80 9.38 -21.66
CA HIS A 355 6.10 8.11 -21.83
C HIS A 355 5.97 7.72 -23.30
N TRP A 356 5.97 6.42 -23.58
CA TRP A 356 5.48 5.83 -24.85
C TRP A 356 4.41 4.76 -24.63
N ASP A 357 4.12 4.41 -23.37
CA ASP A 357 2.95 3.64 -22.96
C ASP A 357 2.42 4.26 -21.66
N ILE A 358 1.11 4.20 -21.42
CA ILE A 358 0.50 4.72 -20.19
C ILE A 358 0.39 3.66 -19.08
N THR A 359 0.91 2.46 -19.34
CA THR A 359 0.87 1.29 -18.45
C THR A 359 2.22 0.60 -18.37
N MET A 360 2.51 0.01 -17.21
CA MET A 360 3.84 -0.55 -16.93
C MET A 360 3.99 -2.02 -17.34
N MET A 361 3.00 -2.88 -17.05
CA MET A 361 3.10 -4.33 -17.25
C MET A 361 2.17 -4.85 -18.35
N LEU A 362 0.87 -4.60 -18.28
CA LEU A 362 -0.11 -5.04 -19.28
C LEU A 362 -0.18 -4.05 -20.44
N ARG A 363 0.95 -3.92 -21.16
CA ARG A 363 1.05 -3.12 -22.38
C ARG A 363 0.03 -3.61 -23.41
N SER A 364 -0.58 -2.67 -24.10
CA SER A 364 -1.59 -2.95 -25.11
C SER A 364 -1.37 -2.02 -26.30
N ARG A 365 -0.94 -2.61 -27.42
CA ARG A 365 -0.72 -1.86 -28.66
C ARG A 365 -2.01 -1.15 -29.11
N GLU A 366 -3.14 -1.87 -29.09
CA GLU A 366 -4.45 -1.30 -29.42
C GLU A 366 -4.85 -0.11 -28.53
N ARG A 367 -4.45 -0.12 -27.25
CA ARG A 367 -4.68 1.01 -26.33
C ARG A 367 -3.90 2.24 -26.80
N ILE A 368 -2.59 2.11 -26.96
CA ILE A 368 -1.72 3.27 -27.28
C ILE A 368 -2.00 3.79 -28.69
N GLU A 369 -2.14 2.92 -29.69
CA GLU A 369 -2.51 3.33 -31.04
C GLU A 369 -3.92 3.96 -31.06
N GLY A 370 -4.85 3.39 -30.30
CA GLY A 370 -6.21 3.93 -30.18
C GLY A 370 -6.24 5.33 -29.57
N LEU A 371 -5.46 5.59 -28.51
CA LEU A 371 -5.32 6.91 -27.91
C LEU A 371 -4.69 7.92 -28.89
N TRP A 372 -3.66 7.52 -29.64
CA TRP A 372 -3.05 8.36 -30.68
C TRP A 372 -3.98 8.64 -31.86
N ASN A 373 -4.81 7.68 -32.27
CA ASN A 373 -5.79 7.87 -33.34
C ASN A 373 -6.87 8.90 -32.95
N GLY A 374 -7.18 8.99 -31.67
CA GLY A 374 -8.06 10.02 -31.12
C GLY A 374 -7.36 11.35 -30.81
N ALA A 375 -6.05 11.47 -31.03
CA ALA A 375 -5.33 12.72 -30.83
C ALA A 375 -5.50 13.66 -32.03
N ARG A 376 -5.51 14.97 -31.77
CA ARG A 376 -5.61 16.03 -32.77
C ARG A 376 -4.52 17.06 -32.54
N LEU A 377 -4.00 17.61 -33.64
CA LEU A 377 -3.06 18.72 -33.57
C LEU A 377 -3.81 19.94 -33.00
N ARG A 378 -3.19 20.60 -32.04
CA ARG A 378 -3.59 21.86 -31.43
C ARG A 378 -2.49 22.87 -31.68
N GLU A 379 -2.87 24.12 -31.78
CA GLU A 379 -1.96 25.25 -31.91
C GLU A 379 -2.42 26.33 -30.94
N GLU A 380 -1.51 26.73 -30.06
CA GLU A 380 -1.76 27.71 -29.01
C GLU A 380 -0.49 28.55 -28.83
N ASP A 381 -0.60 29.87 -28.86
CA ASP A 381 0.52 30.81 -28.80
C ASP A 381 1.68 30.49 -29.77
N GLY A 382 1.34 30.00 -30.97
CA GLY A 382 2.31 29.61 -32.01
C GLY A 382 3.05 28.30 -31.74
N ILE A 383 2.63 27.51 -30.74
CA ILE A 383 3.21 26.22 -30.39
C ILE A 383 2.26 25.11 -30.81
N SER A 384 2.71 24.23 -31.69
CA SER A 384 1.93 23.07 -32.14
C SER A 384 2.22 21.83 -31.30
N TYR A 385 1.18 21.18 -30.78
CA TYR A 385 1.28 19.91 -30.06
C TYR A 385 0.04 19.04 -30.30
N TYR A 386 0.10 17.75 -29.99
CA TYR A 386 -1.08 16.89 -30.07
C TYR A 386 -1.82 16.86 -28.74
N ASP A 387 -3.14 16.78 -28.76
CA ASP A 387 -3.95 16.56 -27.56
C ASP A 387 -5.04 15.52 -27.85
N PHE A 388 -5.46 14.78 -26.83
CA PHE A 388 -6.53 13.80 -26.94
C PHE A 388 -7.87 14.47 -27.27
N GLU A 389 -8.73 13.80 -28.03
CA GLU A 389 -10.16 14.15 -28.01
C GLU A 389 -10.79 13.79 -26.66
N LYS A 390 -11.96 14.37 -26.37
CA LYS A 390 -12.62 14.31 -25.04
C LYS A 390 -12.84 12.89 -24.51
N GLU A 391 -13.07 11.92 -25.40
CA GLU A 391 -13.32 10.53 -25.05
C GLU A 391 -12.03 9.80 -24.67
N GLU A 392 -10.98 9.94 -25.48
CA GLU A 392 -9.64 9.44 -25.17
C GLU A 392 -9.08 10.08 -23.91
N LEU A 393 -9.32 11.39 -23.71
CA LEU A 393 -8.91 12.08 -22.50
C LEU A 393 -9.60 11.49 -21.26
N LEU A 394 -10.91 11.21 -21.32
CA LEU A 394 -11.61 10.56 -20.21
C LEU A 394 -11.03 9.16 -19.91
N LEU A 395 -10.69 8.38 -20.93
CA LEU A 395 -10.08 7.07 -20.76
C LEU A 395 -8.66 7.16 -20.19
N TYR A 396 -7.86 8.12 -20.66
CA TYR A 396 -6.54 8.42 -20.11
C TYR A 396 -6.63 8.83 -18.64
N LEU A 397 -7.47 9.80 -18.29
CA LEU A 397 -7.64 10.25 -16.90
C LEU A 397 -8.13 9.12 -15.99
N SER A 398 -9.02 8.26 -16.51
CA SER A 398 -9.47 7.06 -15.79
C SER A 398 -8.33 6.09 -15.52
N ALA A 399 -7.48 5.83 -16.52
CA ALA A 399 -6.30 4.98 -16.37
C ALA A 399 -5.26 5.61 -15.43
N HIS A 400 -5.01 6.91 -15.55
CA HIS A 400 -4.11 7.66 -14.69
C HIS A 400 -4.60 7.64 -13.23
N PHE A 401 -5.90 7.78 -12.99
CA PHE A 401 -6.49 7.69 -11.66
C PHE A 401 -6.23 6.32 -11.00
N THR A 402 -6.28 5.23 -11.77
CA THR A 402 -6.09 3.86 -11.25
C THR A 402 -4.64 3.39 -11.24
N ASN A 403 -3.77 3.97 -12.08
CA ASN A 403 -2.33 3.68 -12.19
C ASN A 403 -1.47 4.55 -11.27
N SER A 404 -1.82 5.82 -11.11
CA SER A 404 -1.28 6.60 -10.00
C SER A 404 -1.61 5.90 -8.70
N SER A 405 -0.85 6.15 -7.64
CA SER A 405 -1.23 5.77 -6.27
C SER A 405 -2.71 6.14 -6.04
N CYS A 406 -3.63 5.20 -6.23
CA CYS A 406 -4.99 5.42 -6.77
C CYS A 406 -5.95 6.19 -5.85
N LEU A 407 -5.41 6.71 -4.76
CA LEU A 407 -6.05 7.33 -3.60
C LEU A 407 -5.21 8.46 -3.02
N ALA A 408 -4.10 8.80 -3.67
CA ALA A 408 -3.15 9.77 -3.16
C ALA A 408 -3.77 11.17 -3.19
N GLN A 409 -4.56 11.50 -4.23
CA GLN A 409 -4.97 12.88 -4.48
C GLN A 409 -6.39 12.96 -5.06
N LEU A 410 -7.24 13.77 -4.41
CA LEU A 410 -8.59 14.13 -4.87
C LEU A 410 -8.57 14.82 -6.23
N ARG A 411 -7.50 15.57 -6.55
CA ARG A 411 -7.38 16.32 -7.82
C ARG A 411 -7.67 15.46 -9.06
N TYR A 412 -7.30 14.19 -9.06
CA TYR A 412 -7.56 13.31 -10.20
C TYR A 412 -9.04 13.02 -10.40
N VAL A 413 -9.81 12.94 -9.32
CA VAL A 413 -11.27 12.80 -9.41
C VAL A 413 -11.90 14.14 -9.79
N CYS A 414 -11.34 15.27 -9.35
CA CYS A 414 -11.75 16.60 -9.81
C CYS A 414 -11.54 16.74 -11.33
N ASP A 415 -10.38 16.32 -11.87
CA ASP A 415 -10.10 16.36 -13.32
C ASP A 415 -11.17 15.57 -14.11
N ILE A 416 -11.51 14.37 -13.64
CA ILE A 416 -12.57 13.55 -14.25
C ILE A 416 -13.94 14.27 -14.14
N ASN A 417 -14.26 14.84 -12.99
CA ASN A 417 -15.53 15.54 -12.77
C ASN A 417 -15.68 16.76 -13.69
N GLU A 418 -14.65 17.60 -13.78
CA GLU A 418 -14.72 18.80 -14.62
C GLU A 418 -14.76 18.46 -16.11
N LEU A 419 -14.08 17.39 -16.55
CA LEU A 419 -14.23 16.88 -17.91
C LEU A 419 -15.67 16.45 -18.19
N LEU A 420 -16.27 15.65 -17.29
CA LEU A 420 -17.65 15.18 -17.44
C LEU A 420 -18.63 16.35 -17.49
N ARG A 421 -18.46 17.36 -16.64
CA ARG A 421 -19.29 18.57 -16.62
C ARG A 421 -19.12 19.39 -17.89
N LYS A 422 -17.89 19.66 -18.31
CA LYS A 422 -17.60 20.50 -19.49
C LYS A 422 -18.15 19.89 -20.78
N TYR A 423 -18.11 18.57 -20.92
CA TYR A 423 -18.50 17.86 -22.14
C TYR A 423 -19.80 17.07 -22.02
N GLU A 424 -20.61 17.29 -20.97
CA GLU A 424 -21.80 16.50 -20.62
C GLU A 424 -22.70 16.17 -21.82
N ASN A 425 -23.01 17.18 -22.65
CA ASN A 425 -23.92 17.06 -23.79
C ASN A 425 -23.27 16.53 -25.08
N SER A 426 -21.95 16.29 -25.06
CA SER A 426 -21.16 15.96 -26.26
C SER A 426 -20.42 14.62 -26.15
N LEU A 427 -20.45 13.97 -24.98
CA LEU A 427 -19.81 12.67 -24.79
C LEU A 427 -20.64 11.54 -25.43
N ASP A 428 -20.05 10.83 -26.39
CA ASP A 428 -20.64 9.60 -26.91
C ASP A 428 -20.31 8.42 -26.00
N TRP A 429 -21.26 8.06 -25.13
CA TRP A 429 -21.11 6.95 -24.20
C TRP A 429 -20.91 5.60 -24.90
N ASN A 430 -21.52 5.37 -26.08
CA ASN A 430 -21.34 4.12 -26.80
C ASN A 430 -19.90 4.00 -27.34
N SER A 431 -19.38 5.08 -27.93
CA SER A 431 -17.97 5.19 -28.33
C SER A 431 -17.04 4.95 -27.15
N ILE A 432 -17.26 5.64 -26.03
CA ILE A 432 -16.43 5.52 -24.81
C ILE A 432 -16.41 4.08 -24.29
N ILE A 433 -17.56 3.40 -24.21
CA ILE A 433 -17.64 2.02 -23.72
C ILE A 433 -16.89 1.07 -24.66
N ASN A 434 -17.08 1.21 -25.97
CA ASN A 434 -16.41 0.37 -26.96
C ASN A 434 -14.89 0.56 -26.93
N LYS A 435 -14.44 1.82 -26.88
CA LYS A 435 -13.02 2.16 -26.72
C LYS A 435 -12.47 1.62 -25.39
N ALA A 436 -13.18 1.79 -24.28
CA ALA A 436 -12.76 1.26 -22.98
C ALA A 436 -12.57 -0.27 -22.99
N LYS A 437 -13.49 -1.01 -23.62
CA LYS A 437 -13.40 -2.48 -23.77
C LYS A 437 -12.19 -2.87 -24.63
N ARG A 438 -12.01 -2.21 -25.79
CA ARG A 438 -10.89 -2.44 -26.73
C ARG A 438 -9.55 -2.11 -26.09
N PHE A 439 -9.43 -0.93 -25.47
CA PHE A 439 -8.22 -0.44 -24.81
C PHE A 439 -7.92 -1.13 -23.48
N ARG A 440 -8.80 -2.04 -23.03
CA ARG A 440 -8.70 -2.73 -21.73
C ARG A 440 -8.58 -1.72 -20.57
N LEU A 441 -9.52 -0.77 -20.53
CA LEU A 441 -9.64 0.28 -19.52
C LEU A 441 -11.04 0.33 -18.88
N SER A 442 -11.89 -0.69 -19.09
CA SER A 442 -13.26 -0.69 -18.59
C SER A 442 -13.33 -0.61 -17.06
N ASN A 443 -12.42 -1.29 -16.34
CA ASN A 443 -12.43 -1.30 -14.88
C ASN A 443 -11.92 0.05 -14.32
N SER A 444 -10.95 0.66 -14.99
CA SER A 444 -10.44 2.00 -14.70
C SER A 444 -11.51 3.06 -14.91
N LEU A 445 -12.20 3.02 -16.06
CA LEU A 445 -13.34 3.91 -16.34
C LEU A 445 -14.45 3.72 -15.31
N TYR A 446 -14.84 2.48 -15.01
CA TYR A 446 -15.85 2.22 -13.97
C TYR A 446 -15.45 2.80 -12.62
N SER A 447 -14.18 2.63 -12.22
CA SER A 447 -13.66 3.12 -10.95
C SER A 447 -13.67 4.65 -10.88
N ALA A 448 -13.22 5.32 -11.94
CA ALA A 448 -13.22 6.77 -12.09
C ALA A 448 -14.64 7.35 -12.00
N LEU A 449 -15.58 6.80 -12.79
CA LEU A 449 -16.97 7.24 -12.80
C LEU A 449 -17.68 6.98 -11.48
N LYS A 450 -17.41 5.83 -10.83
CA LYS A 450 -17.96 5.52 -9.50
C LYS A 450 -17.50 6.54 -8.46
N MET A 451 -16.20 6.84 -8.43
CA MET A 451 -15.61 7.79 -7.48
C MET A 451 -16.13 9.21 -7.71
N SER A 452 -16.21 9.64 -8.98
CA SER A 452 -16.79 10.94 -9.33
C SER A 452 -18.27 11.02 -8.92
N LYS A 453 -19.05 9.94 -9.13
CA LYS A 453 -20.43 9.84 -8.66
C LYS A 453 -20.56 9.92 -7.14
N GLU A 454 -19.68 9.25 -6.40
CA GLU A 454 -19.68 9.26 -4.93
C GLU A 454 -19.35 10.64 -4.36
N PHE A 455 -18.49 11.42 -5.01
CA PHE A 455 -17.98 12.70 -4.48
C PHE A 455 -18.75 13.92 -4.99
N PHE A 456 -19.08 13.90 -6.27
CA PHE A 456 -19.59 15.06 -6.99
C PHE A 456 -20.98 14.85 -7.58
N ASN A 457 -21.39 13.58 -7.78
CA ASN A 457 -22.66 13.19 -8.39
C ASN A 457 -22.92 13.86 -9.77
N PRO A 458 -21.97 13.83 -10.72
CA PRO A 458 -22.20 14.40 -12.05
C PRO A 458 -23.19 13.55 -12.86
N HIS A 459 -23.69 14.12 -13.96
CA HIS A 459 -24.49 13.39 -14.92
C HIS A 459 -23.63 12.33 -15.64
N ILE A 460 -23.98 11.06 -15.43
CA ILE A 460 -23.33 9.90 -16.05
C ILE A 460 -24.43 8.98 -16.54
N SER A 461 -24.35 8.51 -17.79
CA SER A 461 -25.29 7.53 -18.34
C SER A 461 -25.38 6.28 -17.45
N PRO A 462 -26.55 5.97 -16.86
CA PRO A 462 -26.73 4.77 -16.04
C PRO A 462 -26.52 3.50 -16.85
N ALA A 463 -26.82 3.53 -18.16
CA ALA A 463 -26.55 2.42 -19.07
C ALA A 463 -25.05 2.19 -19.21
N ALA A 464 -24.26 3.26 -19.39
CA ALA A 464 -22.81 3.15 -19.50
C ALA A 464 -22.17 2.50 -18.27
N LEU A 465 -22.54 2.94 -17.06
CA LEU A 465 -22.05 2.33 -15.81
C LEU A 465 -22.44 0.85 -15.65
N ARG A 466 -23.62 0.44 -16.15
CA ARG A 466 -24.04 -0.97 -16.14
C ARG A 466 -23.21 -1.80 -17.10
N GLU A 467 -22.91 -1.29 -18.29
CA GLU A 467 -22.18 -2.02 -19.33
C GLU A 467 -20.71 -2.26 -19.00
N ILE A 468 -20.03 -1.28 -18.40
CA ILE A 468 -18.61 -1.42 -18.01
C ILE A 468 -18.45 -2.02 -16.61
N LYS A 469 -19.56 -2.48 -16.01
CA LYS A 469 -19.56 -2.97 -14.63
C LYS A 469 -18.60 -4.17 -14.50
N PRO A 470 -17.64 -4.11 -13.56
CA PRO A 470 -16.69 -5.19 -13.34
C PRO A 470 -17.38 -6.44 -12.79
N ASN A 471 -16.72 -7.58 -12.95
CA ASN A 471 -17.14 -8.82 -12.31
C ASN A 471 -17.15 -8.69 -10.77
N PHE A 472 -17.83 -9.63 -10.11
CA PHE A 472 -18.06 -9.58 -8.66
C PHE A 472 -16.77 -9.42 -7.84
N VAL A 473 -15.71 -10.15 -8.20
CA VAL A 473 -14.42 -10.09 -7.48
C VAL A 473 -13.78 -8.72 -7.63
N LYS A 474 -13.64 -8.22 -8.86
CA LYS A 474 -13.07 -6.88 -9.12
C LYS A 474 -13.89 -5.78 -8.47
N ARG A 475 -15.22 -5.91 -8.46
CA ARG A 475 -16.10 -4.96 -7.78
C ARG A 475 -15.83 -4.88 -6.29
N ILE A 476 -15.69 -6.02 -5.60
CA ILE A 476 -15.32 -6.05 -4.17
C ILE A 476 -13.97 -5.37 -3.94
N TRP A 477 -13.00 -5.61 -4.83
CA TRP A 477 -11.69 -4.95 -4.75
C TRP A 477 -11.81 -3.43 -4.88
N ILE A 478 -12.51 -2.95 -5.90
CA ILE A 478 -12.78 -1.51 -6.10
C ILE A 478 -13.50 -0.94 -4.87
N GLU A 479 -14.58 -1.55 -4.38
CA GLU A 479 -15.28 -1.06 -3.18
C GLU A 479 -14.42 -1.03 -1.92
N ARG A 480 -13.46 -1.95 -1.79
CA ARG A 480 -12.60 -2.04 -0.60
C ARG A 480 -11.41 -1.08 -0.64
N PHE A 481 -10.91 -0.78 -1.84
CA PHE A 481 -9.71 0.02 -2.05
C PHE A 481 -10.00 1.40 -2.62
N MET A 482 -11.16 1.65 -3.22
CA MET A 482 -11.60 2.94 -3.78
C MET A 482 -12.85 3.41 -3.04
N ASP A 483 -12.60 4.12 -1.94
CA ASP A 483 -13.59 4.60 -0.98
C ASP A 483 -13.16 5.98 -0.42
N LYS A 484 -14.15 6.86 -0.18
CA LYS A 484 -13.98 8.19 0.40
C LYS A 484 -13.02 8.23 1.60
N LYS A 485 -13.16 7.27 2.52
CA LYS A 485 -12.38 7.24 3.77
C LYS A 485 -10.91 7.01 3.52
N ILE A 486 -10.52 6.31 2.44
CA ILE A 486 -9.11 6.06 2.15
C ILE A 486 -8.43 7.32 1.58
N MET A 487 -9.20 8.15 0.87
CA MET A 487 -8.71 9.42 0.33
C MET A 487 -8.54 10.50 1.41
N PHE A 488 -9.39 10.52 2.44
CA PHE A 488 -9.33 11.55 3.48
C PHE A 488 -8.65 11.10 4.77
N ARG A 489 -8.77 9.83 5.16
CA ARG A 489 -8.23 9.35 6.43
C ARG A 489 -6.83 8.76 6.24
N SER A 490 -5.92 9.11 7.15
CA SER A 490 -4.58 8.54 7.27
C SER A 490 -4.63 7.12 7.84
N GLY A 491 -5.35 6.23 7.14
CA GLY A 491 -5.61 4.87 7.56
C GLY A 491 -4.58 3.87 7.07
N ILE A 492 -4.64 2.69 7.67
CA ILE A 492 -3.77 1.57 7.34
C ILE A 492 -3.91 1.14 5.88
N ARG A 493 -5.15 1.18 5.36
CA ARG A 493 -5.46 0.87 3.96
C ARG A 493 -4.74 1.83 3.02
N ARG A 494 -4.79 3.15 3.28
CA ARG A 494 -4.12 4.18 2.47
C ARG A 494 -2.62 3.92 2.36
N ARG A 495 -1.95 3.64 3.49
CA ARG A 495 -0.50 3.40 3.50
C ARG A 495 -0.10 2.07 2.86
N LEU A 496 -0.93 1.03 2.97
CA LEU A 496 -0.73 -0.22 2.24
C LEU A 496 -0.88 -0.01 0.73
N ILE A 497 -1.85 0.80 0.31
CA ILE A 497 -2.07 1.11 -1.09
C ILE A 497 -0.92 1.93 -1.65
N GLY A 498 -0.55 3.03 -0.98
CA GLY A 498 0.52 3.92 -1.45
C GLY A 498 1.91 3.27 -1.53
N ASN A 499 2.20 2.26 -0.69
CA ASN A 499 3.54 1.64 -0.63
C ASN A 499 3.66 0.30 -1.36
N PHE A 500 2.59 -0.50 -1.44
CA PHE A 500 2.67 -1.88 -1.93
C PHE A 500 1.78 -2.12 -3.16
N LEU A 501 0.52 -1.67 -3.12
CA LEU A 501 -0.41 -1.91 -4.23
C LEU A 501 -0.29 -0.87 -5.35
N SER A 502 0.24 0.34 -5.11
CA SER A 502 0.33 1.40 -6.10
C SER A 502 0.94 0.94 -7.43
N TYR A 503 1.93 0.05 -7.39
CA TYR A 503 2.64 -0.44 -8.58
C TYR A 503 1.92 -1.53 -9.37
N VAL A 504 0.91 -2.18 -8.79
CA VAL A 504 0.27 -3.36 -9.40
C VAL A 504 -1.24 -3.32 -9.36
N PHE A 505 -1.81 -2.33 -8.68
CA PHE A 505 -3.25 -2.21 -8.52
C PHE A 505 -3.94 -2.09 -9.87
N PHE A 506 -3.45 -1.19 -10.73
CA PHE A 506 -3.92 -1.06 -12.11
C PHE A 506 -3.88 -2.40 -12.85
N GLU A 507 -2.73 -3.08 -12.80
CA GLU A 507 -2.51 -4.32 -13.54
C GLU A 507 -3.44 -5.44 -13.06
N LEU A 508 -3.58 -5.60 -11.73
CA LEU A 508 -4.52 -6.55 -11.13
C LEU A 508 -5.98 -6.19 -11.45
N LEU A 509 -6.28 -4.89 -11.52
CA LEU A 509 -7.62 -4.40 -11.84
C LEU A 509 -7.99 -4.70 -13.29
N GLU A 510 -7.07 -4.57 -14.24
CA GLU A 510 -7.34 -4.77 -15.67
C GLU A 510 -7.10 -6.21 -16.16
N ALA A 511 -6.40 -7.06 -15.38
CA ALA A 511 -6.16 -8.46 -15.73
C ALA A 511 -7.45 -9.23 -16.08
N LYS A 512 -7.48 -9.87 -17.25
CA LYS A 512 -8.66 -10.59 -17.79
C LYS A 512 -8.74 -12.04 -17.32
N GLY A 513 -7.62 -12.68 -17.02
CA GLY A 513 -7.58 -14.12 -16.73
C GLY A 513 -6.44 -14.54 -15.81
N LEU A 514 -6.48 -15.82 -15.39
CA LEU A 514 -5.54 -16.39 -14.43
C LEU A 514 -4.08 -16.30 -14.90
N SER A 515 -3.82 -16.42 -16.21
CA SER A 515 -2.49 -16.28 -16.80
C SER A 515 -1.88 -14.89 -16.55
N GLU A 516 -2.65 -13.82 -16.77
CA GLU A 516 -2.22 -12.44 -16.54
C GLU A 516 -2.01 -12.18 -15.04
N TYR A 517 -2.89 -12.68 -14.16
CA TYR A 517 -2.67 -12.62 -12.70
C TYR A 517 -1.37 -13.31 -12.29
N ILE A 518 -1.13 -14.52 -12.80
CA ILE A 518 0.11 -15.26 -12.53
C ILE A 518 1.32 -14.48 -13.07
N ALA A 519 1.23 -13.87 -14.24
CA ALA A 519 2.31 -13.07 -14.82
C ALA A 519 2.64 -11.84 -13.95
N ILE A 520 1.64 -11.11 -13.49
CA ILE A 520 1.80 -9.97 -12.56
C ILE A 520 2.46 -10.45 -11.27
N ILE A 521 1.94 -11.51 -10.65
CA ILE A 521 2.50 -12.07 -9.40
C ILE A 521 3.93 -12.55 -9.61
N LYS A 522 4.21 -13.25 -10.71
CA LYS A 522 5.57 -13.70 -11.06
C LYS A 522 6.51 -12.51 -11.19
N ARG A 523 6.10 -11.43 -11.83
CA ARG A 523 6.93 -10.23 -12.02
C ARG A 523 7.18 -9.47 -10.72
N VAL A 524 6.21 -9.47 -9.81
CA VAL A 524 6.37 -8.92 -8.45
C VAL A 524 7.31 -9.78 -7.61
N LEU A 525 7.16 -11.12 -7.66
CA LEU A 525 7.97 -12.02 -6.84
C LEU A 525 9.37 -12.22 -7.42
N PHE A 526 9.50 -12.26 -8.74
CA PHE A 526 10.73 -12.50 -9.49
C PHE A 526 10.96 -11.32 -10.45
N PRO A 527 11.36 -10.15 -9.93
CA PRO A 527 11.64 -9.02 -10.79
C PRO A 527 12.88 -9.30 -11.65
N PRO A 528 13.04 -8.62 -12.80
CA PRO A 528 14.19 -8.76 -13.68
C PRO A 528 15.52 -8.62 -12.93
N LYS A 529 16.58 -9.28 -13.42
CA LYS A 529 17.90 -9.30 -12.75
C LYS A 529 18.42 -7.88 -12.50
N GLU A 530 18.15 -6.99 -13.44
CA GLU A 530 18.44 -5.56 -13.38
C GLU A 530 17.82 -4.98 -12.09
N VAL A 531 16.51 -5.15 -11.86
CA VAL A 531 15.83 -4.63 -10.66
C VAL A 531 16.43 -5.18 -9.35
N VAL A 532 16.88 -6.44 -9.35
CA VAL A 532 17.53 -7.06 -8.18
C VAL A 532 18.92 -6.47 -7.93
N LEU A 533 19.67 -6.12 -8.99
CA LEU A 533 21.01 -5.53 -8.90
C LEU A 533 21.03 -4.15 -8.26
N ASN A 534 19.94 -3.38 -8.29
CA ASN A 534 19.81 -2.12 -7.53
C ASN A 534 19.78 -2.31 -6.00
N PHE A 535 19.64 -3.54 -5.51
CA PHE A 535 19.77 -3.86 -4.08
C PHE A 535 21.16 -4.38 -3.72
N LYS A 536 22.10 -4.38 -4.67
CA LYS A 536 23.49 -4.78 -4.47
C LYS A 536 24.18 -3.70 -3.66
N LYS A 537 24.42 -3.98 -2.38
CA LYS A 537 25.63 -3.45 -1.72
C LYS A 537 26.79 -4.30 -2.22
N GLU A 538 27.95 -3.68 -2.44
CA GLU A 538 29.19 -4.39 -2.78
C GLU A 538 29.34 -5.65 -1.88
N ASP A 539 29.66 -6.79 -2.52
CA ASP A 539 29.87 -8.13 -1.94
C ASP A 539 28.69 -9.00 -1.46
N SER A 540 27.45 -8.80 -1.94
CA SER A 540 26.33 -9.72 -1.63
C SER A 540 26.12 -10.83 -2.68
N LYS A 541 26.08 -12.12 -2.28
CA LYS A 541 25.69 -13.24 -3.20
C LYS A 541 24.26 -13.06 -3.73
N PRO A 542 23.94 -13.44 -4.99
CA PRO A 542 22.64 -13.17 -5.64
C PRO A 542 21.41 -13.65 -4.85
N VAL A 543 21.50 -14.81 -4.20
CA VAL A 543 20.41 -15.37 -3.37
C VAL A 543 20.07 -14.45 -2.20
N TYR A 544 21.06 -13.82 -1.55
CA TYR A 544 20.81 -12.89 -0.44
C TYR A 544 20.21 -11.56 -0.90
N ILE A 545 20.52 -11.12 -2.12
CA ILE A 545 19.95 -9.91 -2.72
C ILE A 545 18.46 -10.12 -3.03
N TYR A 546 18.13 -11.26 -3.65
CA TYR A 546 16.75 -11.64 -3.93
C TYR A 546 15.90 -11.82 -2.65
N LEU A 547 16.48 -12.45 -1.62
CA LEU A 547 15.82 -12.59 -0.32
C LEU A 547 15.63 -11.23 0.37
N ARG A 548 16.58 -10.29 0.26
CA ARG A 548 16.42 -8.90 0.74
C ARG A 548 15.30 -8.16 0.02
N TYR A 549 15.16 -8.35 -1.28
CA TYR A 549 14.05 -7.82 -2.08
C TYR A 549 12.70 -8.31 -1.56
N LEU A 550 12.52 -9.64 -1.42
CA LEU A 550 11.30 -10.22 -0.84
C LEU A 550 11.06 -9.72 0.59
N VAL A 551 12.11 -9.62 1.40
CA VAL A 551 12.02 -9.08 2.75
C VAL A 551 11.54 -7.62 2.74
N ARG A 552 12.02 -6.76 1.85
CA ARG A 552 11.53 -5.36 1.74
C ARG A 552 10.07 -5.31 1.29
N LEU A 553 9.69 -6.16 0.34
CA LEU A 553 8.33 -6.29 -0.17
C LEU A 553 7.31 -6.55 0.96
N PHE A 554 7.66 -7.37 1.96
CA PHE A 554 6.81 -7.67 3.11
C PHE A 554 7.11 -6.83 4.38
N LYS A 555 8.34 -6.37 4.59
CA LYS A 555 8.75 -5.54 5.76
C LYS A 555 8.33 -4.08 5.63
N GLY A 556 8.28 -3.52 4.41
CA GLY A 556 7.80 -2.15 4.18
C GLY A 556 6.40 -1.95 4.77
N PRO A 557 5.41 -2.74 4.31
CA PRO A 557 4.09 -2.79 4.90
C PRO A 557 4.13 -3.00 6.42
N TYR A 558 4.84 -4.01 6.92
CA TYR A 558 4.93 -4.29 8.37
C TYR A 558 5.47 -3.13 9.22
N LYS A 559 6.56 -2.47 8.80
CA LYS A 559 7.13 -1.32 9.53
C LYS A 559 6.13 -0.16 9.60
N VAL A 560 5.43 0.08 8.50
CA VAL A 560 4.37 1.09 8.41
C VAL A 560 3.19 0.73 9.33
N LEU A 561 2.78 -0.53 9.36
CA LEU A 561 1.71 -1.03 10.23
C LEU A 561 2.06 -0.92 11.71
N LYS A 562 3.31 -1.22 12.08
CA LYS A 562 3.82 -1.04 13.44
C LYS A 562 3.83 0.44 13.82
N ALA A 563 4.32 1.33 12.96
CA ALA A 563 4.27 2.77 13.21
C ALA A 563 2.82 3.27 13.38
N CYS A 564 1.86 2.87 12.54
CA CYS A 564 0.46 3.28 12.65
C CYS A 564 -0.21 2.93 14.00
N LEU A 565 0.16 1.79 14.60
CA LEU A 565 -0.51 1.25 15.78
C LEU A 565 0.15 1.64 17.10
N TYR A 566 1.38 2.18 17.03
CA TYR A 566 2.18 2.55 18.18
C TYR A 566 2.65 4.02 18.14
N SER A 567 2.32 4.77 17.08
CA SER A 567 2.26 6.23 17.16
C SER A 567 1.08 6.63 18.06
N PRO A 568 1.29 7.58 19.00
CA PRO A 568 0.26 8.04 19.93
C PRO A 568 -1.04 8.43 19.22
#